data_AF-A0A9W8JWW4-F1
#
_entry.id   AF-A0A9W8JWW4-F1
#
_cell.length_a   1.000
_cell.length_b   1.000
_cell.length_c   1.000
_cell.angle_alpha   90.00
_cell.angle_beta   90.00
_cell.angle_gamma   90.00
#
_symmetry.space_group_name_H-M   'P 1'
#
loop_
_entity.id
_entity.type
_entity.pdbx_description
1 polymer ?
#
loop_
_entity_poly.entity_id
_entity_poly.type
_entity_poly.pdbx_seq_one_letter_code
_entity_poly.pdbx_strand_id
1 'polypeptide(L)'
;MARIALLLQLLSWAVLSCALDLTGRVAWNNICSNATSLGQAEAYLNEGAFGGRVTRDGKFVIPDVPQGTYILSISSHDYSFEQLRVDVARSSLPPEVRPYIAGTPLNPPSSVLLPYPIVLSPKEKNVYFVPPESFNLTGMLANPMMLLMVGAAVMVFAMPYLMKNLDPEALEEFKEQQSKVNGIQSAFQTGDFKSGFSALMAGGESPTPQAPAKAPQPAGAAKGRSSKKARR
;
A
#
# COMPACT_ATOMS: atom_id res chain seq x y z
N MET A 1 27.68 -64.36 -17.39
CA MET A 1 26.51 -63.52 -17.75
C MET A 1 26.04 -62.66 -16.57
N ALA A 2 25.62 -63.25 -15.43
CA ALA A 2 25.08 -62.47 -14.29
C ALA A 2 26.06 -61.44 -13.66
N ARG A 3 27.35 -61.76 -13.55
CA ARG A 3 28.37 -60.84 -12.98
C ARG A 3 28.66 -59.61 -13.86
N ILE A 4 28.55 -59.77 -15.18
CA ILE A 4 28.76 -58.68 -16.15
C ILE A 4 27.53 -57.78 -16.16
N ALA A 5 26.32 -58.35 -16.07
CA ALA A 5 25.08 -57.58 -15.91
C ALA A 5 25.08 -56.78 -14.59
N LEU A 6 25.55 -57.36 -13.48
CA LEU A 6 25.68 -56.66 -12.20
C LEU A 6 26.71 -55.51 -12.26
N LEU A 7 27.84 -55.71 -12.93
CA LEU A 7 28.85 -54.67 -13.16
C LEU A 7 28.35 -53.53 -14.07
N LEU A 8 27.58 -53.86 -15.12
CA LEU A 8 26.93 -52.86 -15.97
C LEU A 8 25.82 -52.10 -15.24
N GLN A 9 25.08 -52.75 -14.33
CA GLN A 9 24.11 -52.09 -13.45
C GLN A 9 24.78 -51.15 -12.46
N LEU A 10 25.90 -51.56 -11.85
CA LEU A 10 26.69 -50.68 -10.96
C LEU A 10 27.33 -49.51 -11.72
N LEU A 11 27.81 -49.73 -12.95
CA LEU A 11 28.37 -48.67 -13.80
C LEU A 11 27.29 -47.70 -14.31
N SER A 12 26.04 -48.17 -14.48
CA SER A 12 24.89 -47.32 -14.83
C SER A 12 24.42 -46.42 -13.68
N TRP A 13 24.74 -46.76 -12.42
CA TRP A 13 24.53 -45.87 -11.28
C TRP A 13 25.62 -44.81 -11.12
N ALA A 14 26.76 -44.95 -11.81
CA ALA A 14 27.83 -43.97 -11.84
C ALA A 14 27.64 -42.91 -12.94
N VAL A 15 26.39 -42.54 -13.26
CA VAL A 15 26.16 -41.29 -13.99
C VAL A 15 26.69 -40.19 -13.09
N LEU A 16 27.78 -39.54 -13.51
CA LEU A 16 28.40 -38.42 -12.80
C LEU A 16 27.31 -37.38 -12.47
N SER A 17 26.82 -37.40 -11.24
CA SER A 17 26.01 -36.33 -10.70
C SER A 17 26.95 -35.16 -10.47
N CYS A 18 27.00 -34.23 -11.42
CA CYS A 18 27.67 -32.96 -11.20
C CYS A 18 26.84 -32.19 -10.17
N ALA A 19 27.39 -32.10 -8.97
CA ALA A 19 26.83 -31.36 -7.85
C ALA A 19 27.79 -30.20 -7.55
N LEU A 20 27.24 -29.00 -7.41
CA LEU A 20 27.99 -27.77 -7.19
C LEU A 20 27.59 -27.16 -5.85
N ASP A 21 28.57 -26.68 -5.10
CA ASP A 21 28.32 -25.93 -3.87
C ASP A 21 27.97 -24.48 -4.22
N LEU A 22 26.72 -24.10 -3.95
CA LEU A 22 26.29 -22.72 -4.13
C LEU A 22 26.68 -21.89 -2.93
N THR A 23 27.36 -20.78 -3.20
CA THR A 23 27.84 -19.86 -2.17
C THR A 23 27.21 -18.49 -2.33
N GLY A 24 26.94 -17.85 -1.20
CA GLY A 24 26.45 -16.49 -1.18
C GLY A 24 26.62 -15.83 0.18
N ARG A 25 26.17 -14.58 0.26
CA ARG A 25 26.16 -13.79 1.48
C ARG A 25 24.95 -12.88 1.56
N VAL A 26 24.51 -12.63 2.78
CA VAL A 26 23.60 -11.57 3.13
C VAL A 26 24.39 -10.26 3.24
N ALA A 27 23.95 -9.23 2.53
CA ALA A 27 24.47 -7.88 2.66
C ALA A 27 23.66 -7.10 3.69
N TRP A 28 24.33 -6.66 4.76
CA TRP A 28 23.73 -5.87 5.82
C TRP A 28 23.38 -4.47 5.35
N ASN A 29 22.26 -3.94 5.83
CA ASN A 29 21.74 -2.63 5.47
C ASN A 29 21.06 -1.96 6.69
N ASN A 30 20.39 -0.84 6.46
CA ASN A 30 19.70 -0.10 7.53
C ASN A 30 18.50 -0.85 8.13
N ILE A 31 17.98 -1.88 7.44
CA ILE A 31 16.84 -2.69 7.89
C ILE A 31 17.34 -3.81 8.82
N CYS A 32 18.39 -4.52 8.41
CA CYS A 32 19.07 -5.51 9.22
C CYS A 32 20.58 -5.22 9.23
N SER A 33 21.05 -4.72 10.38
CA SER A 33 22.42 -4.23 10.53
C SER A 33 23.43 -5.34 10.78
N ASN A 34 23.02 -6.46 11.37
CA ASN A 34 23.93 -7.53 11.79
C ASN A 34 23.26 -8.92 11.73
N ALA A 35 24.07 -9.99 11.79
CA ALA A 35 23.53 -11.35 11.87
C ALA A 35 22.74 -11.62 13.15
N THR A 36 23.05 -10.94 14.26
CA THR A 36 22.27 -11.08 15.51
C THR A 36 20.84 -10.55 15.34
N SER A 37 20.65 -9.46 14.59
CA SER A 37 19.29 -8.98 14.28
C SER A 37 18.58 -9.90 13.31
N LEU A 38 19.29 -10.46 12.32
CA LEU A 38 18.71 -11.44 11.39
C LEU A 38 18.19 -12.69 12.11
N GLY A 39 18.85 -13.09 13.20
CA GLY A 39 18.50 -14.28 13.95
C GLY A 39 18.89 -15.56 13.21
N GLN A 40 18.14 -16.64 13.44
CA GLN A 40 18.33 -17.88 12.69
C GLN A 40 17.74 -17.71 11.28
N ALA A 41 18.58 -17.84 10.28
CA ALA A 41 18.19 -17.78 8.88
C ALA A 41 18.77 -18.95 8.09
N GLU A 42 18.04 -19.37 7.06
CA GLU A 42 18.38 -20.48 6.19
C GLU A 42 18.16 -20.09 4.73
N ALA A 43 19.18 -20.28 3.91
CA ALA A 43 19.07 -20.17 2.47
C ALA A 43 18.64 -21.52 1.90
N TYR A 44 17.60 -21.54 1.08
CA TYR A 44 17.05 -22.78 0.53
C TYR A 44 16.71 -22.62 -0.95
N LEU A 45 16.74 -23.74 -1.66
CA LEU A 45 16.34 -23.90 -3.05
C LEU A 45 15.02 -24.67 -3.13
N ASN A 46 14.13 -24.27 -4.04
CA ASN A 46 12.88 -24.98 -4.38
C ASN A 46 12.12 -25.44 -3.13
N GLU A 47 11.77 -24.50 -2.25
CA GLU A 47 10.95 -24.76 -1.04
C GLU A 47 11.57 -25.73 -0.02
N GLY A 48 12.90 -25.90 -0.03
CA GLY A 48 13.63 -26.67 0.97
C GLY A 48 14.22 -27.99 0.47
N ALA A 49 14.21 -28.23 -0.85
CA ALA A 49 14.86 -29.41 -1.43
C ALA A 49 16.37 -29.44 -1.15
N PHE A 50 17.02 -28.27 -1.18
CA PHE A 50 18.42 -28.07 -0.78
C PHE A 50 18.48 -26.84 0.12
N GLY A 51 19.28 -26.90 1.18
CA GLY A 51 19.31 -25.85 2.19
C GLY A 51 20.68 -25.70 2.84
N GLY A 52 20.94 -24.49 3.32
CA GLY A 52 22.18 -24.13 4.01
C GLY A 52 21.92 -22.99 4.99
N ARG A 53 22.42 -23.13 6.22
CA ARG A 53 22.24 -22.09 7.24
C ARG A 53 23.11 -20.87 6.95
N VAL A 54 22.59 -19.70 7.29
CA VAL A 54 23.33 -18.44 7.23
C VAL A 54 24.22 -18.33 8.47
N THR A 55 25.52 -18.12 8.26
CA THR A 55 26.53 -17.93 9.31
C THR A 55 26.44 -16.53 9.93
N ARG A 56 27.13 -16.32 11.06
CA ARG A 56 27.20 -15.01 11.72
C ARG A 56 27.88 -13.92 10.87
N ASP A 57 28.69 -14.30 9.90
CA ASP A 57 29.30 -13.37 8.94
C ASP A 57 28.36 -13.03 7.78
N GLY A 58 27.14 -13.59 7.77
CA GLY A 58 26.16 -13.44 6.70
C GLY A 58 26.39 -14.38 5.51
N LYS A 59 27.46 -15.18 5.51
CA LYS A 59 27.74 -16.14 4.43
C LYS A 59 26.86 -17.37 4.56
N PHE A 60 26.45 -17.95 3.45
CA PHE A 60 25.77 -19.24 3.39
C PHE A 60 26.35 -20.10 2.27
N VAL A 61 26.27 -21.41 2.47
CA VAL A 61 26.70 -22.43 1.50
C VAL A 61 25.60 -23.48 1.44
N ILE A 62 25.12 -23.78 0.22
CA ILE A 62 24.20 -24.87 -0.04
C ILE A 62 25.01 -25.95 -0.78
N PRO A 63 25.34 -27.06 -0.11
CA PRO A 63 26.19 -28.08 -0.70
C PRO A 63 25.42 -28.97 -1.69
N ASP A 64 26.18 -29.62 -2.56
CA ASP A 64 25.72 -30.74 -3.39
C ASP A 64 24.49 -30.42 -4.27
N VAL A 65 24.41 -29.20 -4.84
CA VAL A 65 23.28 -28.81 -5.71
C VAL A 65 23.48 -29.39 -7.10
N PRO A 66 22.59 -30.29 -7.59
CA PRO A 66 22.73 -30.85 -8.91
C PRO A 66 22.43 -29.80 -9.99
N GLN A 67 22.80 -30.11 -11.23
CA GLN A 67 22.42 -29.28 -12.39
C GLN A 67 20.90 -29.06 -12.46
N GLY A 68 20.48 -27.85 -12.81
CA GLY A 68 19.07 -27.53 -12.93
C GLY A 68 18.77 -26.06 -12.70
N THR A 69 17.49 -25.72 -12.81
CA THR A 69 16.97 -24.39 -12.50
C THR A 69 16.31 -24.42 -11.13
N TYR A 70 16.72 -23.52 -10.26
CA TYR A 70 16.25 -23.43 -8.88
C TYR A 70 15.77 -22.02 -8.56
N ILE A 71 14.87 -21.92 -7.59
CA ILE A 71 14.52 -20.66 -6.95
C ILE A 71 15.19 -20.64 -5.58
N LEU A 72 16.15 -19.73 -5.43
CA LEU A 72 16.80 -19.43 -4.16
C LEU A 72 15.95 -18.44 -3.37
N SER A 73 15.75 -18.74 -2.10
CA SER A 73 15.11 -17.87 -1.12
C SER A 73 15.84 -17.96 0.22
N ILE A 74 15.73 -16.92 1.04
CA ILE A 74 16.22 -16.93 2.42
C ILE A 74 15.01 -16.88 3.35
N SER A 75 14.86 -17.91 4.18
CA SER A 75 13.90 -17.94 5.27
C SER A 75 14.53 -17.30 6.49
N SER A 76 13.86 -16.30 7.05
CA SER A 76 14.19 -15.73 8.35
C SER A 76 12.90 -15.36 9.08
N HIS A 77 12.96 -15.23 10.40
CA HIS A 77 11.79 -14.87 11.19
C HIS A 77 11.37 -13.41 10.93
N ASP A 78 12.23 -12.43 11.23
CA ASP A 78 11.82 -11.02 11.22
C ASP A 78 12.02 -10.31 9.89
N TYR A 79 12.65 -10.92 8.89
CA TYR A 79 13.05 -10.23 7.66
C TYR A 79 12.62 -10.97 6.39
N SER A 80 12.27 -10.21 5.37
CA SER A 80 11.95 -10.71 4.04
C SER A 80 13.10 -10.44 3.05
N PHE A 81 13.25 -11.35 2.08
CA PHE A 81 14.29 -11.32 1.05
C PHE A 81 13.70 -11.47 -0.34
N GLU A 82 14.45 -11.02 -1.36
CA GLU A 82 14.11 -11.33 -2.76
C GLU A 82 14.37 -12.80 -3.08
N GLN A 83 13.56 -13.32 -4.00
CA GLN A 83 13.79 -14.63 -4.60
C GLN A 83 14.66 -14.47 -5.84
N LEU A 84 15.60 -15.39 -6.05
CA LEU A 84 16.47 -15.39 -7.23
C LEU A 84 16.32 -16.70 -7.98
N ARG A 85 16.30 -16.62 -9.30
CA ARG A 85 16.45 -17.80 -10.15
C ARG A 85 17.94 -18.10 -10.26
N VAL A 86 18.32 -19.33 -9.96
CA VAL A 86 19.69 -19.83 -10.07
C VAL A 86 19.69 -20.98 -11.06
N ASP A 87 20.42 -20.82 -12.16
CA ASP A 87 20.61 -21.86 -13.17
C ASP A 87 22.01 -22.47 -12.99
N VAL A 88 22.05 -23.74 -12.57
CA VAL A 88 23.27 -24.52 -12.33
C VAL A 88 23.57 -25.35 -13.58
N ALA A 89 24.67 -25.02 -14.26
CA ALA A 89 25.12 -25.72 -15.45
C ALA A 89 25.99 -26.95 -15.11
N ARG A 90 26.10 -27.89 -16.05
CA ARG A 90 27.01 -29.06 -15.98
C ARG A 90 28.50 -28.71 -16.02
N SER A 91 28.81 -27.54 -16.58
CA SER A 91 30.18 -27.11 -16.81
C SER A 91 30.76 -26.51 -15.52
N SER A 92 32.09 -26.46 -15.40
CA SER A 92 32.80 -25.80 -14.29
C SER A 92 32.64 -24.26 -14.26
N LEU A 93 31.61 -23.75 -14.94
CA LEU A 93 31.25 -22.34 -14.96
C LEU A 93 30.49 -21.98 -13.67
N PRO A 94 30.61 -20.74 -13.20
CA PRO A 94 29.78 -20.26 -12.11
C PRO A 94 28.30 -20.35 -12.51
N PRO A 95 27.40 -20.55 -11.53
CA PRO A 95 25.97 -20.61 -11.77
C PRO A 95 25.46 -19.24 -12.27
N GLU A 96 24.49 -19.25 -13.16
CA GLU A 96 23.85 -18.01 -13.61
C GLU A 96 22.77 -17.61 -12.61
N VAL A 97 22.85 -16.39 -12.10
CA VAL A 97 21.94 -15.87 -11.08
C VAL A 97 21.13 -14.76 -11.70
N ARG A 98 19.81 -14.80 -11.58
CA ARG A 98 18.88 -13.86 -12.20
C ARG A 98 17.78 -13.46 -11.20
N PRO A 99 17.25 -12.23 -11.25
CA PRO A 99 16.12 -11.85 -10.42
C PRO A 99 14.89 -12.72 -10.73
N TYR A 100 14.15 -13.11 -9.71
CA TYR A 100 12.86 -13.80 -9.86
C TYR A 100 11.77 -13.06 -9.07
N ILE A 101 10.64 -12.78 -9.72
CA ILE A 101 9.48 -12.15 -9.08
C ILE A 101 8.45 -13.25 -8.84
N ALA A 102 8.07 -13.44 -7.57
CA ALA A 102 7.06 -14.41 -7.20
C ALA A 102 5.76 -14.18 -7.99
N GLY A 103 5.19 -15.25 -8.55
CA GLY A 103 4.00 -15.19 -9.41
C GLY A 103 4.27 -14.94 -10.89
N THR A 104 5.53 -14.79 -11.31
CA THR A 104 5.91 -14.75 -12.73
C THR A 104 6.32 -16.13 -13.24
N PRO A 105 6.10 -16.44 -14.54
CA PRO A 105 6.58 -17.70 -15.10
C PRO A 105 8.12 -17.75 -15.07
N LEU A 106 8.67 -18.93 -14.80
CA LEU A 106 10.12 -19.13 -14.78
C LEU A 106 10.75 -18.86 -16.15
N ASN A 107 10.06 -19.24 -17.23
CA ASN A 107 10.52 -19.08 -18.59
C ASN A 107 9.63 -18.09 -19.37
N PRO A 108 10.21 -17.19 -20.19
CA PRO A 108 11.65 -16.98 -20.39
C PRO A 108 12.36 -16.37 -19.16
N PRO A 109 13.67 -16.63 -18.96
CA PRO A 109 14.42 -16.02 -17.88
C PRO A 109 14.56 -14.50 -18.06
N SER A 110 14.76 -13.79 -16.95
CA SER A 110 15.13 -12.36 -16.98
C SER A 110 16.42 -12.15 -17.77
N SER A 111 16.50 -11.08 -18.57
CA SER A 111 17.72 -10.71 -19.31
C SER A 111 18.84 -10.21 -18.40
N VAL A 112 18.53 -9.86 -17.14
CA VAL A 112 19.49 -9.35 -16.16
C VAL A 112 20.23 -10.51 -15.50
N LEU A 113 21.56 -10.46 -15.56
CA LEU A 113 22.46 -11.36 -14.84
C LEU A 113 23.01 -10.66 -13.60
N LEU A 114 22.97 -11.37 -12.48
CA LEU A 114 23.55 -10.94 -11.20
C LEU A 114 24.93 -11.60 -11.01
N PRO A 115 25.84 -10.92 -10.30
CA PRO A 115 27.16 -11.47 -10.03
C PRO A 115 27.10 -12.67 -9.06
N TYR A 116 28.08 -13.56 -9.20
CA TYR A 116 28.35 -14.65 -8.27
C TYR A 116 29.69 -14.39 -7.54
N PRO A 117 29.83 -14.67 -6.22
CA PRO A 117 28.88 -15.28 -5.30
C PRO A 117 27.60 -14.46 -5.07
N ILE A 118 26.51 -15.15 -4.72
CA ILE A 118 25.18 -14.53 -4.59
C ILE A 118 25.18 -13.53 -3.44
N VAL A 119 24.66 -12.32 -3.68
CA VAL A 119 24.49 -11.30 -2.63
C VAL A 119 23.02 -10.93 -2.50
N LEU A 120 22.44 -11.18 -1.34
CA LEU A 120 21.05 -10.87 -1.04
C LEU A 120 20.96 -9.84 0.09
N SER A 121 20.08 -8.85 -0.07
CA SER A 121 19.85 -7.82 0.94
C SER A 121 18.45 -7.97 1.52
N PRO A 122 18.27 -7.82 2.85
CA PRO A 122 16.95 -7.78 3.48
C PRO A 122 16.13 -6.61 2.94
N LYS A 123 14.87 -6.86 2.55
CA LYS A 123 13.98 -5.85 1.95
C LYS A 123 13.11 -5.13 2.95
N GLU A 124 12.54 -5.89 3.88
CA GLU A 124 11.59 -5.37 4.84
C GLU A 124 11.71 -6.15 6.15
N LYS A 125 11.33 -5.49 7.25
CA LYS A 125 11.15 -6.13 8.54
C LYS A 125 9.68 -6.51 8.69
N ASN A 126 9.40 -7.79 8.88
CA ASN A 126 8.06 -8.32 9.07
C ASN A 126 7.47 -7.79 10.38
N VAL A 127 6.28 -7.20 10.30
CA VAL A 127 5.52 -6.74 11.48
C VAL A 127 4.35 -7.70 11.68
N TYR A 128 4.49 -8.58 12.67
CA TYR A 128 3.49 -9.60 12.99
C TYR A 128 2.34 -9.10 13.85
N PHE A 129 2.51 -7.95 14.50
CA PHE A 129 1.55 -7.40 15.45
C PHE A 129 0.93 -6.13 14.90
N VAL A 130 -0.40 -6.07 14.94
CA VAL A 130 -1.12 -4.82 14.70
C VAL A 130 -1.00 -3.97 15.97
N PRO A 131 -0.43 -2.76 15.91
CA PRO A 131 -0.38 -1.90 17.08
C PRO A 131 -1.80 -1.55 17.53
N PRO A 132 -2.06 -1.46 18.86
CA PRO A 132 -3.36 -1.02 19.35
C PRO A 132 -3.63 0.41 18.87
N GLU A 133 -4.91 0.74 18.66
CA GLU A 133 -5.32 2.10 18.32
C GLU A 133 -4.89 3.05 19.45
N SER A 134 -3.93 3.92 19.16
CA SER A 134 -3.49 4.95 20.10
C SER A 134 -4.51 6.08 20.11
N PHE A 135 -4.76 6.64 21.29
CA PHE A 135 -5.65 7.78 21.44
C PHE A 135 -5.09 8.99 20.68
N ASN A 136 -5.70 9.33 19.54
CA ASN A 136 -5.30 10.45 18.71
C ASN A 136 -6.29 11.61 18.91
N LEU A 137 -5.97 12.51 19.85
CA LEU A 137 -6.79 13.70 20.15
C LEU A 137 -7.06 14.57 18.92
N THR A 138 -6.04 14.79 18.09
CA THR A 138 -6.16 15.58 16.87
C THR A 138 -7.06 14.88 15.86
N GLY A 139 -6.93 13.57 15.70
CA GLY A 139 -7.80 12.74 14.85
C GLY A 139 -9.23 12.69 15.38
N MET A 140 -9.41 12.70 16.70
CA MET A 140 -10.72 12.74 17.34
C MET A 140 -11.42 14.08 17.10
N LEU A 141 -10.71 15.22 17.20
CA LEU A 141 -11.28 16.53 16.89
C LEU A 141 -11.51 16.72 15.38
N ALA A 142 -10.69 16.12 14.52
CA ALA A 142 -10.90 16.14 13.07
C ALA A 142 -12.09 15.27 12.61
N ASN A 143 -12.63 14.44 13.49
CA ASN A 143 -13.82 13.64 13.19
C ASN A 143 -15.05 14.57 13.05
N PRO A 144 -15.75 14.58 11.91
CA PRO A 144 -16.91 15.46 11.69
C PRO A 144 -18.01 15.26 12.72
N MET A 145 -18.19 14.05 13.26
CA MET A 145 -19.18 13.80 14.32
C MET A 145 -18.81 14.51 15.62
N MET A 146 -17.52 14.55 15.99
CA MET A 146 -17.06 15.25 17.19
C MET A 146 -17.14 16.76 17.03
N LEU A 147 -16.83 17.31 15.85
CA LEU A 147 -17.00 18.74 15.57
C LEU A 147 -18.46 19.18 15.65
N LEU A 148 -19.37 18.38 15.09
CA LEU A 148 -20.80 18.64 15.19
C LEU A 148 -21.29 18.59 16.64
N MET A 149 -20.82 17.63 17.43
CA MET A 149 -21.12 17.56 18.87
C MET A 149 -20.62 18.78 19.64
N VAL A 150 -19.38 19.21 19.40
CA VAL A 150 -18.81 20.42 20.03
C VAL A 150 -19.56 21.68 19.57
N GLY A 151 -19.85 21.80 18.27
CA GLY A 151 -20.62 22.91 17.71
C GLY A 151 -22.03 22.99 18.28
N ALA A 152 -22.72 21.85 18.39
CA ALA A 152 -24.03 21.76 19.02
C ALA A 152 -23.99 22.15 20.50
N ALA A 153 -22.99 21.70 21.25
CA ALA A 153 -22.81 22.10 22.65
C ALA A 153 -22.60 23.62 22.79
N VAL A 154 -21.74 24.22 21.96
CA VAL A 154 -21.52 25.67 21.95
C VAL A 154 -22.82 26.42 21.62
N MET A 155 -23.58 25.94 20.64
CA MET A 155 -24.88 26.54 20.30
C MET A 155 -25.83 26.50 21.49
N VAL A 156 -26.02 25.35 22.16
CA VAL A 156 -26.90 25.23 23.33
C VAL A 156 -26.53 26.22 24.45
N PHE A 157 -25.24 26.45 24.70
CA PHE A 157 -24.79 27.43 25.69
C PHE A 157 -24.89 28.89 25.22
N ALA A 158 -24.71 29.16 23.93
CA ALA A 158 -24.79 30.51 23.37
C ALA A 158 -26.23 30.99 23.14
N MET A 159 -27.14 30.08 22.80
CA MET A 159 -28.56 30.36 22.53
C MET A 159 -29.26 31.20 23.61
N PRO A 160 -29.17 30.92 24.92
CA PRO A 160 -29.82 31.75 25.94
C PRO A 160 -29.25 33.17 26.03
N TYR A 161 -28.01 33.40 25.58
CA TYR A 161 -27.43 34.73 25.51
C TYR A 161 -27.87 35.48 24.24
N LEU A 162 -27.98 34.77 23.11
CA LEU A 162 -28.51 35.32 21.87
C LEU A 162 -29.98 35.72 22.03
N MET A 163 -30.84 34.85 22.57
CA MET A 163 -32.27 35.12 22.75
C MET A 163 -32.58 36.31 23.68
N LYS A 164 -31.67 36.66 24.58
CA LYS A 164 -31.82 37.83 25.48
C LYS A 164 -31.56 39.16 24.78
N ASN A 165 -30.86 39.15 23.65
CA ASN A 165 -30.43 40.36 22.92
C ASN A 165 -31.04 40.45 21.51
N LEU A 166 -32.02 39.60 21.18
CA LEU A 166 -32.69 39.59 19.87
C LEU A 166 -33.99 40.40 19.89
N ASP A 167 -34.27 41.10 18.80
CA ASP A 167 -35.52 41.84 18.57
C ASP A 167 -36.73 40.90 18.44
N PRO A 168 -37.96 41.35 18.75
CA PRO A 168 -39.17 40.50 18.77
C PRO A 168 -39.51 39.84 17.44
N GLU A 169 -39.13 40.42 16.30
CA GLU A 169 -39.30 39.85 14.96
C GLU A 169 -38.37 38.63 14.72
N ALA A 170 -37.10 38.72 15.15
CA ALA A 170 -36.13 37.64 15.04
C ALA A 170 -36.47 36.43 15.94
N LEU A 171 -37.24 36.65 17.02
CA LEU A 171 -37.74 35.58 17.88
C LEU A 171 -38.86 34.77 17.21
N GLU A 172 -39.68 35.36 16.35
CA GLU A 172 -40.69 34.63 15.57
C GLU A 172 -40.03 33.77 14.49
N GLU A 173 -39.06 34.33 13.75
CA GLU A 173 -38.27 33.57 12.76
C GLU A 173 -37.52 32.39 13.40
N PHE A 174 -36.94 32.61 14.59
CA PHE A 174 -36.25 31.54 15.33
C PHE A 174 -37.21 30.43 15.78
N LYS A 175 -38.43 30.78 16.23
CA LYS A 175 -39.47 29.79 16.59
C LYS A 175 -39.93 28.98 15.38
N GLU A 176 -40.08 29.61 14.22
CA GLU A 176 -40.38 28.91 12.97
C GLU A 176 -39.26 27.94 12.59
N GLN A 177 -37.99 28.35 12.66
CA GLN A 177 -36.85 27.47 12.40
C GLN A 177 -36.74 26.32 13.40
N GLN A 178 -37.00 26.58 14.68
CA GLN A 178 -36.98 25.55 15.73
C GLN A 178 -38.06 24.48 15.51
N SER A 179 -39.23 24.87 15.00
CA SER A 179 -40.29 23.93 14.63
C SER A 179 -39.86 22.98 13.49
N LYS A 180 -39.11 23.48 12.51
CA LYS A 180 -38.56 22.71 11.39
C LYS A 180 -37.45 21.75 11.85
N VAL A 181 -36.53 22.23 12.70
CA VAL A 181 -35.45 21.39 13.27
C VAL A 181 -36.02 20.25 14.13
N ASN A 182 -37.06 20.52 14.94
CA ASN A 182 -37.74 19.48 15.73
C ASN A 182 -38.41 18.41 14.85
N GLY A 183 -38.94 18.80 13.68
CA GLY A 183 -39.46 17.87 12.68
C GLY A 183 -38.38 16.96 12.07
N ILE A 184 -37.19 17.51 11.79
CA ILE A 184 -36.03 16.74 11.29
C ILE A 184 -35.51 15.78 12.36
N GLN A 185 -35.46 16.23 13.62
CA GLN A 185 -34.96 15.45 14.74
C GLN A 185 -35.89 14.27 15.08
N SER A 186 -37.20 14.48 14.99
CA SER A 186 -38.20 13.41 15.18
C SER A 186 -38.17 12.39 14.03
N ALA A 187 -38.00 12.81 12.78
CA ALA A 187 -37.84 11.92 11.64
C ALA A 187 -36.59 11.03 11.72
N PHE A 188 -35.49 11.57 12.27
CA PHE A 188 -34.25 10.80 12.52
C PHE A 188 -34.43 9.77 13.65
N GLN A 189 -35.21 10.09 14.68
CA GLN A 189 -35.52 9.17 15.79
C GLN A 189 -36.49 8.05 15.39
N THR A 190 -37.44 8.32 14.49
CA THR A 190 -38.42 7.34 14.02
C THR A 190 -37.92 6.48 12.86
N GLY A 191 -36.73 6.77 12.33
CA GLY A 191 -36.14 6.04 11.20
C GLY A 191 -36.71 6.42 9.83
N ASP A 192 -37.50 7.50 9.74
CA ASP A 192 -38.04 8.02 8.48
C ASP A 192 -37.06 9.03 7.85
N PHE A 193 -35.93 8.52 7.36
CA PHE A 193 -34.86 9.33 6.76
C PHE A 193 -35.30 10.07 5.49
N LYS A 194 -36.38 9.64 4.82
CA LYS A 194 -36.88 10.26 3.58
C LYS A 194 -37.59 11.58 3.87
N SER A 195 -38.43 11.61 4.89
CA SER A 195 -39.08 12.86 5.33
C SER A 195 -38.07 13.82 5.98
N GLY A 196 -37.12 13.29 6.76
CA GLY A 196 -36.02 14.08 7.33
C GLY A 196 -35.12 14.73 6.27
N PHE A 197 -34.77 14.01 5.20
CA PHE A 197 -33.98 14.56 4.09
C PHE A 197 -34.78 15.55 3.23
N SER A 198 -36.07 15.30 3.00
CA SER A 198 -36.94 16.22 2.25
C SER A 198 -37.15 17.55 3.00
N ALA A 199 -37.27 17.51 4.32
CA ALA A 199 -37.36 18.71 5.15
C ALA A 199 -36.05 19.51 5.19
N LEU A 200 -34.89 18.83 5.16
CA LEU A 200 -33.56 19.45 5.09
C LEU A 200 -33.32 20.14 3.74
N MET A 201 -33.70 19.50 2.63
CA MET A 201 -33.55 20.05 1.28
C MET A 201 -34.54 21.17 0.97
N ALA A 202 -35.73 21.15 1.56
CA ALA A 202 -36.71 22.23 1.45
C ALA A 202 -36.29 23.51 2.22
N GLY A 203 -35.27 23.43 3.10
CA GLY A 203 -34.71 24.59 3.82
C GLY A 203 -33.60 25.35 3.09
N GLY A 204 -33.26 24.96 1.86
CA GLY A 204 -32.17 25.55 1.06
C GLY A 204 -32.50 26.83 0.27
N GLU A 205 -33.71 27.38 0.39
CA GLU A 205 -34.09 28.63 -0.27
C GLU A 205 -33.81 29.85 0.62
N SER A 206 -32.62 30.42 0.48
CA SER A 206 -32.28 31.77 0.95
C SER A 206 -32.94 32.85 0.06
N PRO A 207 -33.51 33.94 0.60
CA PRO A 207 -34.11 35.00 -0.22
C PRO A 207 -33.02 35.82 -0.91
N THR A 208 -33.14 35.95 -2.23
CA THR A 208 -32.30 36.79 -3.09
C THR A 208 -32.47 38.28 -2.73
N PRO A 209 -31.40 39.02 -2.35
CA PRO A 209 -31.49 40.47 -2.20
C PRO A 209 -31.66 41.13 -3.57
N GLN A 210 -32.78 41.84 -3.77
CA GLN A 210 -33.01 42.72 -4.91
C GLN A 210 -32.04 43.92 -4.85
N ALA A 211 -31.31 44.18 -5.94
CA ALA A 211 -30.52 45.40 -6.14
C ALA A 211 -31.35 46.45 -6.92
N PRO A 212 -31.27 47.76 -6.59
CA PRO A 212 -32.07 48.80 -7.23
C PRO A 212 -31.57 49.14 -8.64
N ALA A 213 -32.50 49.58 -9.49
CA ALA A 213 -32.30 49.79 -10.91
C ALA A 213 -31.67 51.16 -11.30
N LYS A 214 -30.79 51.06 -12.31
CA LYS A 214 -30.58 51.96 -13.49
C LYS A 214 -29.74 53.25 -13.40
N ALA A 215 -28.66 53.27 -14.21
CA ALA A 215 -28.37 54.34 -15.20
C ALA A 215 -27.37 53.84 -16.28
N PRO A 216 -27.28 54.46 -17.48
CA PRO A 216 -27.06 53.78 -18.77
C PRO A 216 -25.65 53.89 -19.37
N GLN A 217 -25.27 52.89 -20.18
CA GLN A 217 -24.08 52.90 -21.05
C GLN A 217 -24.37 53.67 -22.36
N PRO A 218 -23.42 54.48 -22.89
CA PRO A 218 -23.49 54.99 -24.26
C PRO A 218 -22.86 54.02 -25.26
N ALA A 219 -23.44 54.02 -26.46
CA ALA A 219 -23.12 53.19 -27.61
C ALA A 219 -21.97 53.73 -28.47
N GLY A 220 -21.35 52.84 -29.26
CA GLY A 220 -20.52 53.14 -30.43
C GLY A 220 -19.38 52.13 -30.59
N ALA A 221 -18.96 51.66 -31.75
CA ALA A 221 -19.41 51.71 -33.13
C ALA A 221 -18.61 50.62 -33.89
N ALA A 222 -19.13 50.19 -35.03
CA ALA A 222 -18.69 49.03 -35.78
C ALA A 222 -17.41 49.21 -36.64
N LYS A 223 -16.87 48.05 -37.08
CA LYS A 223 -16.54 47.69 -38.49
C LYS A 223 -15.04 47.60 -38.90
N GLY A 224 -14.71 46.49 -39.59
CA GLY A 224 -13.59 46.36 -40.55
C GLY A 224 -12.56 45.27 -40.20
N ARG A 225 -12.64 44.02 -40.68
CA ARG A 225 -12.32 43.44 -42.01
C ARG A 225 -10.81 43.22 -42.28
N SER A 226 -10.49 42.00 -42.74
CA SER A 226 -9.33 41.58 -43.58
C SER A 226 -8.13 40.87 -42.92
N SER A 227 -8.10 39.55 -43.13
CA SER A 227 -7.06 38.69 -43.77
C SER A 227 -5.56 38.83 -43.44
N LYS A 228 -4.94 37.65 -43.26
CA LYS A 228 -3.80 37.07 -44.04
C LYS A 228 -2.51 36.75 -43.25
N LYS A 229 -2.00 35.53 -43.51
CA LYS A 229 -0.62 34.98 -43.31
C LYS A 229 -0.17 34.76 -41.86
N ALA A 230 0.74 33.85 -41.51
CA ALA A 230 1.32 32.64 -42.08
C ALA A 230 2.34 32.10 -41.04
N ARG A 231 2.41 30.78 -40.89
CA ARG A 231 3.63 29.97 -40.78
C ARG A 231 4.73 30.42 -39.78
N ARG A 232 4.84 29.70 -38.66
CA ARG A 232 6.03 28.90 -38.33
C ARG A 232 5.68 27.82 -37.32
#